data_AF-A0A7I4YGY0-F1
#
_entry.id   AF-A0A7I4YGY0-F1
#
_cell.length_a   1.000
_cell.length_b   1.000
_cell.length_c   1.000
_cell.angle_alpha   90.00
_cell.angle_beta   90.00
_cell.angle_gamma   90.00
#
_symmetry.space_group_name_H-M   'P 1'
#
loop_
_entity.id
_entity.type
_entity.pdbx_description
1 polymer ?
#
loop_
_entity_poly.entity_id
_entity_poly.type
_entity_poly.pdbx_seq_one_letter_code
_entity_poly.pdbx_strand_id
1 'polypeptide(L)'
;MSVSQLLLLFLTCFTTLAANRTLSIMLKHLENAQGVVANGTACSPFAFADVQCSMEMTVCVDVGAPTDNVALIELLDGNSTNHNTCYSLGQVTAGSNKMDFSVGTYGEWANPLVIPLDNIYYEGFRLHVTLTEISGEPIDEWTASFANASQLQDSFTYTSHREGLLGTSLTVAWTTNEVLPPTPPPTTVSTTTVPTTTTPQGDVPYPKTCDEFKDRTDQVKTIYINNKTVEVYCQYGTTGAYTVIQSRGSNDDTSFDHTVDEYKQPFGIPGKGNNFWLGLDNMVALTSQGNYDLLIEVCCGGTNSIQFYRNFTVSKDYVLSAVADVPSVGLDFQSSNTAKKDIGVPFTTYDDMTDNFKDVCDIVRYYGEDTQPLFDAQTGGWWFGSCGNNLNGKFVKNTGSPNCHLDESFSSEDSTSGIEMRTTPGMYKVNTTSGYDLRSFDGISYDRVRMAIFRSGKTPVATNPFCT
;
A
#
# COMPACT_ATOMS: atom_id res chain seq x y z
N MET A 1 -60.48 52.61 24.36
CA MET A 1 -60.01 51.62 25.35
C MET A 1 -60.17 50.24 24.72
N SER A 2 -59.28 49.89 23.79
CA SER A 2 -58.11 48.99 23.98
C SER A 2 -58.53 47.57 24.39
N VAL A 3 -58.62 46.69 23.39
CA VAL A 3 -58.61 45.22 23.54
C VAL A 3 -57.20 44.79 23.14
N SER A 4 -56.35 44.54 24.12
CA SER A 4 -54.95 44.13 23.91
C SER A 4 -54.84 42.61 23.99
N GLN A 5 -54.21 42.04 22.97
CA GLN A 5 -53.87 40.63 22.82
C GLN A 5 -52.97 40.16 23.96
N LEU A 6 -53.27 38.98 24.52
CA LEU A 6 -52.37 38.24 25.40
C LEU A 6 -51.79 37.07 24.59
N LEU A 7 -50.55 37.24 24.14
CA LEU A 7 -49.76 36.21 23.48
C LEU A 7 -49.10 35.34 24.57
N LEU A 8 -49.42 34.05 24.61
CA LEU A 8 -48.74 33.07 25.47
C LEU A 8 -47.28 32.91 24.99
N LEU A 9 -46.31 33.28 25.83
CA LEU A 9 -44.92 32.84 25.67
C LEU A 9 -44.82 31.36 26.07
N PHE A 10 -44.64 30.48 25.09
CA PHE A 10 -44.07 29.15 25.33
C PHE A 10 -42.55 29.30 25.42
N LEU A 11 -42.02 29.27 26.65
CA LEU A 11 -40.59 29.11 26.88
C LEU A 11 -40.25 27.62 26.73
N THR A 12 -39.85 27.20 25.53
CA THR A 12 -39.30 25.87 25.31
C THR A 12 -37.91 25.81 25.95
N CYS A 13 -37.82 25.17 27.11
CA CYS A 13 -36.55 24.72 27.66
C CYS A 13 -36.07 23.53 26.81
N PHE A 14 -35.33 23.81 25.74
CA PHE A 14 -34.46 22.81 25.15
C PHE A 14 -33.25 22.69 26.06
N THR A 15 -33.26 21.70 26.95
CA THR A 15 -32.01 21.17 27.49
C THR A 15 -31.27 20.55 26.31
N THR A 16 -30.33 21.29 25.73
CA THR A 16 -29.33 20.72 24.82
C THR A 16 -28.53 19.70 25.63
N LEU A 17 -28.81 18.41 25.44
CA LEU A 17 -27.89 17.36 25.82
C LEU A 17 -26.58 17.64 25.07
N ALA A 18 -25.56 18.11 25.77
CA ALA A 18 -24.21 18.20 25.22
C ALA A 18 -23.80 16.77 24.81
N ALA A 19 -23.58 16.55 23.51
CA ALA A 19 -22.99 15.31 23.06
C ALA A 19 -21.54 15.25 23.60
N ASN A 20 -21.24 14.29 24.47
CA ASN A 20 -19.87 14.06 24.93
C ASN A 20 -19.03 13.60 23.74
N ARG A 21 -18.25 14.53 23.16
CA ARG A 21 -17.30 14.25 22.08
C ARG A 21 -16.09 13.53 22.65
N THR A 22 -15.66 12.46 22.00
CA THR A 22 -14.55 11.60 22.43
C THR A 22 -13.78 11.08 21.23
N LEU A 23 -12.46 11.01 21.35
CA LEU A 23 -11.52 10.33 20.45
C LEU A 23 -11.12 9.00 21.10
N SER A 24 -11.35 7.89 20.42
CA SER A 24 -10.85 6.57 20.83
C SER A 24 -9.67 6.18 19.94
N ILE A 25 -8.52 5.85 20.52
CA ILE A 25 -7.29 5.44 19.81
C ILE A 25 -6.96 3.99 20.17
N MET A 26 -6.85 3.12 19.19
CA MET A 26 -6.51 1.71 19.35
C MET A 26 -5.17 1.40 18.69
N LEU A 27 -4.17 1.00 19.47
CA LEU A 27 -2.98 0.35 18.91
C LEU A 27 -3.37 -1.05 18.44
N LYS A 28 -2.86 -1.48 17.28
CA LYS A 28 -3.21 -2.78 16.68
C LYS A 28 -2.02 -3.69 16.47
N HIS A 29 -0.94 -3.18 15.88
CA HIS A 29 0.23 -3.98 15.54
C HIS A 29 1.49 -3.14 15.66
N LEU A 30 2.52 -3.65 16.34
CA LEU A 30 3.86 -3.08 16.42
C LEU A 30 4.85 -4.10 15.86
N GLU A 31 5.82 -3.64 15.06
CA GLU A 31 6.87 -4.51 14.54
C GLU A 31 8.23 -3.80 14.43
N ASN A 32 9.27 -4.42 14.99
CA ASN A 32 10.69 -4.14 14.72
C ASN A 32 11.24 -5.26 13.83
N ALA A 33 10.96 -5.20 12.52
CA ALA A 33 11.13 -6.33 11.60
C ALA A 33 12.57 -6.91 11.59
N GLN A 34 13.59 -6.06 11.76
CA GLN A 34 14.99 -6.51 11.83
C GLN A 34 15.41 -7.08 13.19
N GLY A 35 14.67 -6.82 14.27
CA GLY A 35 15.04 -7.28 15.61
C GLY A 35 16.32 -6.63 16.15
N VAL A 36 16.58 -5.38 15.76
CA VAL A 36 17.80 -4.64 16.13
C VAL A 36 17.48 -3.36 16.90
N VAL A 37 18.37 -2.98 17.81
CA VAL A 37 18.38 -1.68 18.48
C VAL A 37 18.90 -0.59 17.52
N ALA A 38 18.83 0.69 17.91
CA ALA A 38 19.05 1.86 17.06
C ALA A 38 20.45 1.92 16.41
N ASN A 39 21.46 1.30 17.01
CA ASN A 39 22.82 1.23 16.46
C ASN A 39 23.02 0.05 15.47
N GLY A 40 21.97 -0.74 15.21
CA GLY A 40 22.00 -1.90 14.32
C GLY A 40 22.43 -3.22 14.98
N THR A 41 22.78 -3.24 16.27
CA THR A 41 23.05 -4.50 16.97
C THR A 41 21.75 -5.25 17.27
N ALA A 42 21.80 -6.58 17.26
CA ALA A 42 20.65 -7.39 17.64
C ALA A 42 20.18 -7.08 19.07
N CYS A 43 18.87 -7.05 19.31
CA CYS A 43 18.30 -6.78 20.64
C CYS A 43 18.76 -7.77 21.71
N SER A 44 19.15 -8.98 21.32
CA SER A 44 19.59 -10.03 22.23
C SER A 44 21.02 -10.46 21.88
N PRO A 45 21.90 -10.63 22.88
CA PRO A 45 23.20 -11.27 22.65
C PRO A 45 23.06 -12.74 22.22
N PHE A 46 21.86 -13.33 22.38
CA PHE A 46 21.50 -14.68 21.95
C PHE A 46 20.65 -14.70 20.68
N ALA A 47 20.63 -13.64 19.87
CA ALA A 47 19.88 -13.61 18.61
C ALA A 47 20.24 -14.75 17.64
N PHE A 48 21.46 -15.29 17.73
CA PHE A 48 21.89 -16.49 16.98
C PHE A 48 21.11 -17.77 17.33
N ALA A 49 20.38 -17.76 18.45
CA ALA A 49 19.50 -18.83 18.91
C ALA A 49 18.01 -18.44 18.78
N ASP A 50 17.69 -17.51 17.87
CA ASP A 50 16.33 -17.03 17.58
C ASP A 50 15.63 -16.31 18.75
N VAL A 51 16.42 -15.81 19.71
CA VAL A 51 15.91 -14.96 20.80
C VAL A 51 15.75 -13.53 20.28
N GLN A 52 14.50 -13.09 20.14
CA GLN A 52 14.10 -11.79 19.59
C GLN A 52 14.04 -10.69 20.66
N CYS A 53 13.62 -9.47 20.28
CA CYS A 53 13.59 -8.31 21.18
C CYS A 53 12.62 -8.48 22.36
N SER A 54 12.96 -7.93 23.52
CA SER A 54 12.01 -7.66 24.60
C SER A 54 11.83 -6.16 24.71
N MET A 55 10.79 -5.64 24.07
CA MET A 55 10.60 -4.21 23.87
C MET A 55 9.72 -3.61 24.96
N GLU A 56 10.12 -2.45 25.47
CA GLU A 56 9.29 -1.55 26.24
C GLU A 56 8.82 -0.39 25.35
N MET A 57 7.59 0.06 25.58
CA MET A 57 6.95 1.08 24.76
C MET A 57 6.36 2.21 25.61
N THR A 58 6.57 3.45 25.18
CA THR A 58 5.89 4.65 25.70
C THR A 58 5.22 5.37 24.54
N VAL A 59 3.98 5.84 24.75
CA VAL A 59 3.21 6.59 23.74
C VAL A 59 2.71 7.88 24.34
N CYS A 60 3.05 9.01 23.73
CA CYS A 60 2.48 10.31 24.05
C CYS A 60 1.47 10.72 22.98
N VAL A 61 0.30 11.19 23.41
CA VAL A 61 -0.78 11.65 22.54
C VAL A 61 -0.89 13.17 22.63
N ASP A 62 -0.98 13.81 21.47
CA ASP A 62 -1.28 15.23 21.29
C ASP A 62 -2.50 15.39 20.39
N VAL A 63 -3.53 16.11 20.84
CA VAL A 63 -4.81 16.28 20.14
C VAL A 63 -5.01 17.74 19.75
N GLY A 64 -5.20 18.02 18.45
CA GLY A 64 -5.51 19.38 17.95
C GLY A 64 -4.34 20.21 17.42
N ALA A 65 -3.26 19.60 16.93
CA ALA A 65 -2.17 20.32 16.30
C ALA A 65 -2.43 20.58 14.79
N PRO A 66 -2.29 21.83 14.29
CA PRO A 66 -2.56 22.16 12.89
C PRO A 66 -1.56 21.47 11.93
N THR A 67 -2.05 21.06 10.75
CA THR A 67 -1.32 20.27 9.75
C THR A 67 -0.23 21.02 8.97
N ASP A 68 0.00 22.31 9.25
CA ASP A 68 0.98 23.12 8.51
C ASP A 68 1.92 23.85 9.48
N ASN A 69 2.91 23.13 10.04
CA ASN A 69 4.25 23.62 10.36
C ASN A 69 5.07 22.50 11.02
N VAL A 70 5.94 21.87 10.24
CA VAL A 70 7.09 21.10 10.76
C VAL A 70 8.13 22.13 11.23
N ALA A 71 7.94 22.66 12.44
CA ALA A 71 8.96 23.46 13.11
C ALA A 71 9.15 22.92 14.53
N LEU A 72 10.31 22.29 14.72
CA LEU A 72 11.03 22.03 15.99
C LEU A 72 10.20 22.16 17.27
N ILE A 73 9.85 21.01 17.87
CA ILE A 73 9.65 20.98 19.32
C ILE A 73 10.99 20.56 19.91
N GLU A 74 11.85 21.55 20.17
CA GLU A 74 12.94 21.39 21.12
C GLU A 74 12.33 21.11 22.50
N LEU A 75 12.84 20.06 23.15
CA LEU A 75 12.65 19.80 24.56
C LEU A 75 13.22 20.98 25.38
N LEU A 76 12.44 22.02 25.66
CA LEU A 76 12.78 22.96 26.72
C LEU A 76 11.54 23.50 27.46
N ASP A 77 11.60 23.27 28.76
CA ASP A 77 11.03 24.01 29.87
C ASP A 77 9.52 24.01 30.10
N GLY A 78 9.20 23.57 31.31
CA GLY A 78 7.87 23.53 31.86
C GLY A 78 7.18 24.88 31.82
N ASN A 79 5.85 24.78 31.71
CA ASN A 79 4.88 25.86 31.66
C ASN A 79 4.50 26.33 30.24
N SER A 80 3.93 25.41 29.45
CA SER A 80 2.93 25.77 28.45
C SER A 80 1.82 24.71 28.44
N THR A 81 0.57 25.16 28.50
CA THR A 81 -0.65 24.37 28.62
C THR A 81 -1.04 23.69 27.30
N ASN A 82 -0.21 22.79 26.80
CA ASN A 82 -0.49 21.97 25.62
C ASN A 82 -0.68 20.51 26.04
N HIS A 83 -1.77 19.90 25.58
CA HIS A 83 -2.33 18.61 26.02
C HIS A 83 -1.50 17.38 25.58
N ASN A 84 -0.21 17.32 25.90
CA ASN A 84 0.62 16.13 25.63
C ASN A 84 0.55 15.18 26.84
N THR A 85 -0.25 14.11 26.73
CA THR A 85 -0.32 13.08 27.78
C THR A 85 0.46 11.85 27.33
N CYS A 86 1.44 11.43 28.13
CA CYS A 86 2.25 10.23 27.89
C CYS A 86 1.76 9.06 28.74
N TYR A 87 1.81 7.86 28.14
CA TYR A 87 1.41 6.61 28.75
C TYR A 87 2.55 5.61 28.60
N SER A 88 3.04 5.08 29.72
CA SER A 88 4.00 3.98 29.71
C SER A 88 3.27 2.65 29.60
N LEU A 89 3.49 1.93 28.49
CA LEU A 89 2.91 0.59 28.30
C LEU A 89 3.75 -0.49 29.01
N GLY A 90 5.00 -0.15 29.38
CA GLY A 90 5.97 -1.11 29.88
C GLY A 90 6.40 -2.09 28.80
N GLN A 91 6.78 -3.31 29.21
CA GLN A 91 7.17 -4.38 28.30
C GLN A 91 5.98 -4.85 27.44
N VAL A 92 6.04 -4.58 26.14
CA VAL A 92 5.03 -4.99 25.15
C VAL A 92 5.41 -6.27 24.41
N THR A 93 6.70 -6.66 24.39
CA THR A 93 7.13 -7.97 23.88
C THR A 93 8.12 -8.67 24.83
N ALA A 94 8.10 -10.00 24.84
CA ALA A 94 9.04 -10.84 25.57
C ALA A 94 9.64 -11.87 24.62
N GLY A 95 10.84 -11.59 24.10
CA GLY A 95 11.47 -12.43 23.09
C GLY A 95 10.69 -12.46 21.77
N SER A 96 10.13 -11.32 21.35
CA SER A 96 9.48 -11.18 20.05
C SER A 96 9.71 -9.80 19.43
N ASN A 97 9.90 -9.77 18.11
CA ASN A 97 10.04 -8.55 17.33
C ASN A 97 8.70 -7.85 17.01
N LYS A 98 7.57 -8.49 17.35
CA LYS A 98 6.23 -8.00 17.01
C LYS A 98 5.25 -8.12 18.17
N MET A 99 4.25 -7.26 18.16
CA MET A 99 3.14 -7.27 19.13
C MET A 99 1.82 -6.99 18.43
N ASP A 100 0.85 -7.89 18.61
CA ASP A 100 -0.54 -7.67 18.23
C ASP A 100 -1.33 -7.21 19.46
N PHE A 101 -1.79 -5.97 19.43
CA PHE A 101 -2.58 -5.39 20.50
C PHE A 101 -4.06 -5.77 20.33
N SER A 102 -4.65 -6.29 21.39
CA SER A 102 -6.08 -6.59 21.49
C SER A 102 -6.76 -5.60 22.43
N VAL A 103 -8.08 -5.74 22.60
CA VAL A 103 -8.81 -4.93 23.57
C VAL A 103 -8.36 -5.32 24.98
N GLY A 104 -7.88 -4.36 25.77
CA GLY A 104 -7.29 -4.62 27.08
C GLY A 104 -6.53 -3.43 27.66
N THR A 105 -5.71 -3.67 28.67
CA THR A 105 -4.85 -2.67 29.31
C THR A 105 -3.39 -3.09 29.21
N TYR A 106 -2.53 -2.19 28.75
CA TYR A 106 -1.09 -2.37 28.58
C TYR A 106 -0.38 -1.27 29.40
N GLY A 107 0.10 -1.60 30.58
CA GLY A 107 0.63 -0.60 31.52
C GLY A 107 -0.42 0.48 31.81
N GLU A 108 -0.10 1.73 31.47
CA GLU A 108 -0.98 2.90 31.61
C GLU A 108 -1.93 3.10 30.43
N TRP A 109 -1.76 2.37 29.33
CA TRP A 109 -2.57 2.48 28.13
C TRP A 109 -3.78 1.54 28.16
N ALA A 110 -4.99 2.09 28.23
CA ALA A 110 -6.19 1.34 27.87
C ALA A 110 -6.30 1.26 26.34
N ASN A 111 -6.62 0.09 25.78
CA ASN A 111 -6.74 -0.12 24.34
C ASN A 111 -8.18 -0.59 23.99
N PRO A 112 -9.02 0.24 23.33
CA PRO A 112 -8.75 1.60 22.88
C PRO A 112 -8.69 2.63 24.03
N LEU A 113 -7.83 3.64 23.87
CA LEU A 113 -7.70 4.79 24.76
C LEU A 113 -8.77 5.81 24.40
N VAL A 114 -9.67 6.12 25.33
CA VAL A 114 -10.76 7.08 25.11
C VAL A 114 -10.40 8.42 25.73
N ILE A 115 -10.30 9.45 24.88
CA ILE A 115 -9.96 10.82 25.23
C ILE A 115 -11.19 11.71 25.03
N PRO A 116 -11.71 12.39 26.06
CA PRO A 116 -12.77 13.37 25.88
C PRO A 116 -12.24 14.57 25.08
N LEU A 117 -12.96 14.95 24.02
CA LEU A 117 -12.61 16.07 23.14
C LEU A 117 -13.22 17.39 23.62
N ASP A 118 -14.17 17.39 24.56
CA ASP A 118 -14.76 18.58 25.19
C ASP A 118 -14.87 19.82 24.28
N ASN A 119 -14.06 20.86 24.52
CA ASN A 119 -14.00 22.11 23.74
C ASN A 119 -12.88 22.12 22.66
N ILE A 120 -12.14 21.03 22.52
CA ILE A 120 -11.06 20.88 21.54
C ILE A 120 -11.71 20.70 20.15
N TYR A 121 -11.25 21.49 19.18
CA TYR A 121 -11.64 21.30 17.78
C TYR A 121 -10.81 20.14 17.22
N TYR A 122 -11.47 19.09 16.74
CA TYR A 122 -10.77 17.93 16.23
C TYR A 122 -10.14 18.25 14.87
N GLU A 123 -8.81 18.34 14.83
CA GLU A 123 -8.03 18.48 13.59
C GLU A 123 -7.17 17.25 13.29
N GLY A 124 -7.32 16.19 14.07
CA GLY A 124 -6.44 15.03 14.10
C GLY A 124 -5.65 14.93 15.42
N PHE A 125 -4.74 13.96 15.49
CA PHE A 125 -3.88 13.76 16.66
C PHE A 125 -2.49 13.29 16.23
N ARG A 126 -1.50 13.45 17.10
CA ARG A 126 -0.15 12.95 16.89
C ARG A 126 0.19 11.95 17.97
N LEU A 127 0.96 10.93 17.58
CA LEU A 127 1.59 10.02 18.53
C LEU A 127 3.09 10.24 18.46
N HIS A 128 3.69 10.47 19.62
CA HIS A 128 5.12 10.34 19.82
C HIS A 128 5.37 9.00 20.50
N VAL A 129 6.16 8.14 19.86
CA VAL A 129 6.39 6.76 20.25
C VAL A 129 7.86 6.56 20.54
N THR A 130 8.15 5.99 21.71
CA THR A 130 9.50 5.59 22.13
C THR A 130 9.52 4.09 22.35
N LEU A 131 10.49 3.42 21.74
CA LEU A 131 10.75 1.98 21.90
C LEU A 131 12.16 1.78 22.44
N THR A 132 12.25 1.02 23.53
CA THR A 132 13.52 0.63 24.16
C THR A 132 13.56 -0.87 24.35
N GLU A 133 14.75 -1.45 24.32
CA GLU A 133 14.96 -2.82 24.78
C GLU A 133 14.91 -2.84 26.32
N ILE A 134 14.51 -3.95 26.94
CA ILE A 134 14.38 -4.05 28.41
C ILE A 134 15.70 -3.82 29.17
N SER A 135 16.85 -3.95 28.50
CA SER A 135 18.18 -3.59 29.00
C SER A 135 18.42 -2.07 29.05
N GLY A 136 17.55 -1.28 28.44
CA GLY A 136 17.64 0.18 28.37
C GLY A 136 18.21 0.72 27.05
N GLU A 137 18.59 -0.15 26.10
CA GLU A 137 19.10 0.28 24.80
C GLU A 137 17.99 0.86 23.90
N PRO A 138 18.20 1.99 23.23
CA PRO A 138 17.18 2.60 22.38
C PRO A 138 16.96 1.75 21.12
N ILE A 139 15.70 1.49 20.77
CA ILE A 139 15.34 0.81 19.51
C ILE A 139 14.98 1.85 18.46
N ASP A 140 14.02 2.73 18.79
CA ASP A 140 13.49 3.72 17.88
C ASP A 140 12.69 4.80 18.63
N GLU A 141 12.62 6.00 18.06
CA GLU A 141 11.87 7.13 18.61
C GLU A 141 11.36 8.02 17.48
N TRP A 142 10.05 8.24 17.40
CA TRP A 142 9.47 8.99 16.30
C TRP A 142 8.14 9.63 16.66
N THR A 143 7.76 10.68 15.91
CA THR A 143 6.46 11.34 16.01
C THR A 143 5.75 11.24 14.66
N ALA A 144 4.50 10.81 14.66
CA ALA A 144 3.66 10.75 13.47
C ALA A 144 2.29 11.36 13.71
N SER A 145 1.74 11.99 12.67
CA SER A 145 0.38 12.54 12.68
C SER A 145 -0.60 11.52 12.14
N PHE A 146 -1.73 11.40 12.81
CA PHE A 146 -2.82 10.48 12.52
C PHE A 146 -4.12 11.28 12.42
N ALA A 147 -4.93 10.94 11.40
CA ALA A 147 -6.17 11.63 11.08
C ALA A 147 -6.00 13.11 10.68
N ASN A 148 -7.10 13.69 10.21
CA ASN A 148 -7.29 15.12 10.07
C ASN A 148 -8.73 15.48 10.49
N ALA A 149 -9.10 16.76 10.44
CA ALA A 149 -10.43 17.25 10.85
C ALA A 149 -11.62 16.52 10.19
N SER A 150 -11.42 15.89 9.02
CA SER A 150 -12.46 15.16 8.28
C SER A 150 -12.45 13.64 8.47
N GLN A 151 -11.40 13.09 9.08
CA GLN A 151 -11.21 11.64 9.27
C GLN A 151 -11.73 11.19 10.64
N LEU A 152 -13.05 11.05 10.75
CA LEU A 152 -13.69 10.70 12.03
C LEU A 152 -13.45 9.25 12.48
N GLN A 153 -13.09 8.35 11.59
CA GLN A 153 -12.63 7.00 11.94
C GLN A 153 -11.74 6.45 10.83
N ASP A 154 -10.68 5.74 11.19
CA ASP A 154 -9.77 5.09 10.24
C ASP A 154 -8.83 4.11 10.95
N SER A 155 -7.96 3.45 10.18
CA SER A 155 -6.79 2.71 10.67
C SER A 155 -5.61 2.96 9.76
N PHE A 156 -4.46 3.36 10.30
CA PHE A 156 -3.25 3.68 9.57
C PHE A 156 -2.02 3.02 10.20
N THR A 157 -1.10 2.57 9.36
CA THR A 157 0.21 2.05 9.79
C THR A 157 1.28 3.06 9.44
N TYR A 158 1.99 3.55 10.45
CA TYR A 158 3.17 4.37 10.28
C TYR A 158 4.42 3.51 10.40
N THR A 159 5.36 3.65 9.48
CA THR A 159 6.70 3.06 9.60
C THR A 159 7.71 4.18 9.74
N SER A 160 8.54 4.10 10.78
CA SER A 160 9.56 5.10 11.06
C SER A 160 10.70 5.06 10.03
N HIS A 161 11.50 6.12 10.01
CA HIS A 161 12.72 6.18 9.21
C HIS A 161 13.93 5.95 10.12
N ARG A 162 14.74 4.92 9.83
CA ARG A 162 16.00 4.62 10.51
C ARG A 162 17.12 4.51 9.47
N GLU A 163 18.14 5.34 9.59
CA GLU A 163 19.26 5.36 8.63
C GLU A 163 19.95 3.99 8.56
N GLY A 164 19.92 3.35 7.38
CA GLY A 164 20.56 2.06 7.14
C GLY A 164 19.89 0.85 7.80
N LEU A 165 18.72 1.01 8.45
CA LEU A 165 17.98 -0.06 9.13
C LEU A 165 16.52 -0.07 8.66
N LEU A 166 15.80 -1.18 8.86
CA LEU A 166 14.35 -1.19 8.71
C LEU A 166 13.72 -0.41 9.87
N GLY A 167 12.82 0.51 9.53
CA GLY A 167 12.00 1.25 10.49
C GLY A 167 11.12 0.35 11.33
N THR A 168 10.73 0.82 12.52
CA THR A 168 9.68 0.18 13.30
C THR A 168 8.32 0.62 12.77
N SER A 169 7.36 -0.31 12.69
CA SER A 169 6.01 0.00 12.24
C SER A 169 5.01 -0.06 13.38
N LEU A 170 4.06 0.87 13.41
CA LEU A 170 2.94 0.87 14.35
C LEU A 170 1.62 1.14 13.60
N THR A 171 0.70 0.19 13.73
CA THR A 171 -0.67 0.30 13.24
C THR A 171 -1.58 0.83 14.33
N VAL A 172 -2.30 1.90 14.03
CA VAL A 172 -3.21 2.60 14.93
C VAL A 172 -4.56 2.77 14.24
N ALA A 173 -5.64 2.42 14.93
CA ALA A 173 -7.00 2.77 14.54
C ALA A 173 -7.58 3.83 15.45
N TRP A 174 -8.50 4.64 14.95
CA TRP A 174 -9.18 5.63 15.77
C TRP A 174 -10.63 5.82 15.35
N THR A 175 -11.43 6.33 16.28
CA THR A 175 -12.82 6.77 16.05
C THR A 175 -13.11 8.03 16.87
N THR A 176 -13.88 8.96 16.33
CA THR A 176 -14.41 10.12 17.02
C THR A 176 -15.90 10.28 16.68
N ASN A 177 -16.69 10.71 17.66
CA ASN A 177 -18.14 10.85 17.57
C ASN A 177 -18.58 12.31 17.39
N GLU A 178 -17.78 13.15 16.71
CA GLU A 178 -18.16 14.53 16.40
C GLU A 178 -19.47 14.58 15.60
N VAL A 179 -20.54 15.09 16.23
CA VAL A 179 -21.75 15.55 15.54
C VAL A 179 -21.56 17.03 15.24
N LEU A 180 -21.36 17.38 13.96
CA LEU A 180 -21.25 18.78 13.54
C LEU A 180 -22.49 19.58 14.01
N PRO A 181 -22.32 20.78 14.60
CA PRO A 181 -23.45 21.67 14.87
C PRO A 181 -24.13 22.06 13.54
N PRO A 182 -25.48 22.19 13.51
CA PRO A 182 -26.16 22.72 12.33
C PRO A 182 -25.73 24.16 12.11
N THR A 183 -25.01 24.43 11.02
CA THR A 183 -24.63 25.79 10.65
C THR A 183 -25.89 26.55 10.21
N PRO A 184 -26.17 27.76 10.72
CA PRO A 184 -27.29 28.57 10.25
C PRO A 184 -27.02 29.06 8.81
N PRO A 185 -28.07 29.29 8.00
CA PRO A 185 -27.91 29.60 6.58
C PRO A 185 -27.30 31.00 6.38
N PRO A 186 -26.26 31.17 5.55
CA PRO A 186 -25.85 32.49 5.09
C PRO A 186 -26.79 32.99 3.99
N THR A 187 -27.27 34.21 4.20
CA THR A 187 -28.17 34.99 3.34
C THR A 187 -27.66 35.14 1.91
N THR A 188 -28.60 35.02 0.98
CA THR A 188 -28.47 35.15 -0.47
C THR A 188 -27.92 36.52 -0.89
N VAL A 189 -26.85 36.54 -1.69
CA VAL A 189 -26.63 37.57 -2.72
C VAL A 189 -26.23 36.85 -4.01
N SER A 190 -27.09 36.97 -5.01
CA SER A 190 -26.98 36.34 -6.33
C SER A 190 -26.02 37.08 -7.26
N THR A 191 -25.34 36.33 -8.14
CA THR A 191 -25.02 36.54 -9.58
C THR A 191 -23.67 35.87 -9.91
N THR A 192 -23.42 35.07 -10.96
CA THR A 192 -24.20 34.51 -12.08
C THR A 192 -23.39 33.33 -12.67
N THR A 193 -24.03 32.16 -12.76
CA THR A 193 -23.87 31.01 -13.68
C THR A 193 -22.52 30.32 -13.94
N VAL A 194 -22.42 29.05 -13.48
CA VAL A 194 -22.05 27.87 -14.30
C VAL A 194 -22.96 26.70 -13.83
N PRO A 195 -23.53 25.87 -14.71
CA PRO A 195 -24.66 25.00 -14.37
C PRO A 195 -24.25 23.79 -13.53
N THR A 196 -24.91 23.62 -12.38
CA THR A 196 -25.04 22.34 -11.70
C THR A 196 -26.13 21.54 -12.39
N THR A 197 -25.79 20.37 -12.93
CA THR A 197 -26.80 19.33 -13.17
C THR A 197 -26.86 18.48 -11.92
N THR A 198 -27.75 18.83 -11.00
CA THR A 198 -28.30 17.86 -10.05
C THR A 198 -29.09 16.82 -10.83
N THR A 199 -28.77 15.54 -10.62
CA THR A 199 -29.65 14.43 -11.01
C THR A 199 -29.99 13.61 -9.76
N PRO A 200 -31.23 13.11 -9.61
CA PRO A 200 -31.67 12.34 -8.46
C PRO A 200 -30.99 10.96 -8.39
N GLN A 201 -30.98 10.38 -7.19
CA GLN A 201 -30.70 8.98 -6.84
C GLN A 201 -30.74 8.00 -8.03
N GLY A 202 -29.55 7.61 -8.50
CA GLY A 202 -29.29 6.54 -9.49
C GLY A 202 -27.87 6.01 -9.31
N ASP A 203 -27.59 4.80 -9.78
CA ASP A 203 -26.22 4.28 -9.90
C ASP A 203 -25.36 5.21 -10.77
N VAL A 204 -24.06 5.32 -10.49
CA VAL A 204 -23.16 6.04 -11.40
C VAL A 204 -23.24 5.29 -12.74
N PRO A 205 -23.72 5.90 -13.83
CA PRO A 205 -24.00 5.13 -15.05
C PRO A 205 -22.72 4.64 -15.74
N TYR A 206 -21.57 5.25 -15.40
CA TYR A 206 -20.28 5.03 -16.04
C TYR A 206 -19.12 5.07 -15.03
N PRO A 207 -19.02 4.09 -14.11
CA PRO A 207 -17.93 4.04 -13.13
C PRO A 207 -16.60 3.83 -13.85
N LYS A 208 -15.60 4.67 -13.56
CA LYS A 208 -14.26 4.56 -14.17
C LYS A 208 -13.36 3.54 -13.48
N THR A 209 -13.60 3.35 -12.19
CA THR A 209 -12.83 2.44 -11.32
C THR A 209 -13.75 1.77 -10.31
N CYS A 210 -13.27 0.71 -9.67
CA CYS A 210 -14.03 -0.06 -8.68
C CYS A 210 -14.53 0.77 -7.49
N ASP A 211 -13.85 1.87 -7.15
CA ASP A 211 -14.23 2.75 -6.02
C ASP A 211 -15.52 3.54 -6.28
N GLU A 212 -15.97 3.62 -7.53
CA GLU A 212 -17.15 4.41 -7.94
C GLU A 212 -18.46 3.62 -7.89
N PHE A 213 -18.39 2.30 -7.68
CA PHE A 213 -19.59 1.49 -7.52
C PHE A 213 -20.13 1.57 -6.09
N LYS A 214 -21.46 1.59 -5.97
CA LYS A 214 -22.15 1.49 -4.68
C LYS A 214 -22.17 0.08 -4.13
N ASP A 215 -22.38 -0.90 -5.00
CA ASP A 215 -22.26 -2.30 -4.63
C ASP A 215 -20.78 -2.62 -4.38
N ARG A 216 -20.44 -2.92 -3.13
CA ARG A 216 -19.08 -3.21 -2.64
C ARG A 216 -18.78 -4.71 -2.56
N THR A 217 -19.42 -5.51 -3.39
CA THR A 217 -19.15 -6.95 -3.50
C THR A 217 -17.90 -7.19 -4.35
N ASP A 218 -16.98 -8.01 -3.83
CA ASP A 218 -15.80 -8.49 -4.56
C ASP A 218 -16.25 -9.33 -5.77
N GLN A 219 -16.17 -8.78 -6.96
CA GLN A 219 -16.55 -9.46 -8.20
C GLN A 219 -16.00 -8.74 -9.43
N VAL A 220 -16.14 -9.40 -10.58
CA VAL A 220 -15.90 -8.75 -11.88
C VAL A 220 -17.00 -7.73 -12.13
N LYS A 221 -16.61 -6.51 -12.52
CA LYS A 221 -17.52 -5.41 -12.85
C LYS A 221 -17.07 -4.73 -14.14
N THR A 222 -18.02 -4.16 -14.88
CA THR A 222 -17.75 -3.38 -16.09
C THR A 222 -17.50 -1.91 -15.73
N ILE A 223 -16.30 -1.42 -16.00
CA ILE A 223 -15.93 0.00 -15.89
C ILE A 223 -15.88 0.67 -17.26
N TYR A 224 -15.82 2.01 -17.27
CA TYR A 224 -15.82 2.82 -18.48
C TYR A 224 -14.58 3.70 -18.56
N ILE A 225 -13.78 3.49 -19.60
CA ILE A 225 -12.57 4.24 -19.90
C ILE A 225 -12.73 4.84 -21.29
N ASN A 226 -12.73 6.18 -21.40
CA ASN A 226 -12.98 6.88 -22.68
C ASN A 226 -14.25 6.40 -23.42
N ASN A 227 -15.35 6.18 -22.68
CA ASN A 227 -16.62 5.66 -23.19
C ASN A 227 -16.55 4.24 -23.78
N LYS A 228 -15.44 3.52 -23.58
CA LYS A 228 -15.32 2.09 -23.86
C LYS A 228 -15.47 1.30 -22.58
N THR A 229 -16.17 0.17 -22.66
CA THR A 229 -16.35 -0.74 -21.54
C THR A 229 -15.17 -1.70 -21.43
N VAL A 230 -14.73 -1.97 -20.21
CA VAL A 230 -13.80 -3.07 -19.91
C VAL A 230 -14.21 -3.73 -18.61
N GLU A 231 -14.11 -5.05 -18.54
CA GLU A 231 -14.36 -5.81 -17.32
C GLU A 231 -13.09 -5.85 -16.47
N VAL A 232 -13.24 -5.66 -15.17
CA VAL A 232 -12.15 -5.67 -14.20
C VAL A 232 -12.58 -6.40 -12.94
N TYR A 233 -11.64 -7.06 -12.27
CA TYR A 233 -11.92 -7.60 -10.94
C TYR A 233 -11.80 -6.48 -9.90
N CYS A 234 -12.88 -6.26 -9.16
CA CYS A 234 -12.94 -5.33 -8.06
C CYS A 234 -12.76 -6.08 -6.74
N GLN A 235 -11.76 -5.65 -5.95
CA GLN A 235 -11.66 -6.06 -4.56
C GLN A 235 -11.89 -4.84 -3.66
N TYR A 236 -12.94 -4.90 -2.87
CA TYR A 236 -13.31 -3.83 -1.95
C TYR A 236 -12.57 -4.00 -0.64
N GLY A 237 -11.93 -2.92 -0.23
CA GLY A 237 -11.51 -2.74 1.15
C GLY A 237 -12.56 -1.96 1.95
N THR A 238 -12.29 -1.79 3.24
CA THR A 238 -13.13 -0.96 4.11
C THR A 238 -13.12 0.52 3.70
N THR A 239 -12.00 1.02 3.19
CA THR A 239 -11.73 2.45 2.90
C THR A 239 -11.72 2.82 1.42
N GLY A 240 -11.73 1.83 0.52
CA GLY A 240 -11.65 2.03 -0.93
C GLY A 240 -11.83 0.73 -1.71
N ALA A 241 -11.50 0.73 -2.99
CA ALA A 241 -11.49 -0.48 -3.79
C ALA A 241 -10.25 -0.55 -4.68
N TYR A 242 -9.70 -1.76 -4.78
CA TYR A 242 -8.72 -2.12 -5.78
C TYR A 242 -9.40 -2.39 -7.11
N THR A 243 -8.94 -1.71 -8.15
CA THR A 243 -9.24 -2.03 -9.54
C THR A 243 -8.06 -2.82 -10.08
N VAL A 244 -8.22 -4.13 -10.26
CA VAL A 244 -7.14 -4.98 -10.78
C VAL A 244 -6.89 -4.63 -12.25
N ILE A 245 -5.63 -4.31 -12.58
CA ILE A 245 -5.19 -3.92 -13.92
C ILE A 245 -4.32 -4.98 -14.58
N GLN A 246 -3.76 -5.89 -13.77
CA GLN A 246 -3.08 -7.10 -14.21
C GLN A 246 -3.27 -8.17 -13.13
N SER A 247 -3.46 -9.42 -13.53
CA SER A 247 -3.36 -10.57 -12.63
C SER A 247 -2.80 -11.78 -13.35
N ARG A 248 -2.14 -12.66 -12.59
CA ARG A 248 -1.71 -13.99 -13.03
C ARG A 248 -2.11 -15.05 -12.02
N GLY A 249 -2.42 -16.24 -12.51
CA GLY A 249 -2.74 -17.39 -11.67
C GLY A 249 -3.00 -18.65 -12.51
N SER A 250 -3.47 -19.71 -11.86
CA SER A 250 -3.60 -21.05 -12.43
C SER A 250 -5.02 -21.46 -12.82
N ASN A 251 -6.00 -20.56 -12.75
CA ASN A 251 -7.40 -20.89 -13.06
C ASN A 251 -7.68 -20.96 -14.56
N ASP A 252 -6.85 -20.34 -15.39
CA ASP A 252 -6.95 -20.34 -16.85
C ASP A 252 -5.56 -20.28 -17.49
N ASP A 253 -5.48 -20.58 -18.80
CA ASP A 253 -4.22 -20.68 -19.55
C ASP A 253 -4.02 -19.51 -20.54
N THR A 254 -4.55 -18.31 -20.25
CA THR A 254 -4.37 -17.15 -21.13
C THR A 254 -2.88 -16.82 -21.28
N SER A 255 -2.40 -16.81 -22.53
CA SER A 255 -1.03 -16.44 -22.86
C SER A 255 -0.78 -14.95 -22.60
N PHE A 256 0.42 -14.62 -22.13
CA PHE A 256 0.95 -13.26 -22.06
C PHE A 256 2.00 -13.00 -23.16
N ASP A 257 2.23 -13.96 -24.05
CA ASP A 257 3.12 -13.81 -25.19
C ASP A 257 2.44 -13.02 -26.30
N HIS A 258 2.56 -11.70 -26.21
CA HIS A 258 1.88 -10.73 -27.05
C HIS A 258 2.87 -9.68 -27.54
N THR A 259 2.61 -9.15 -28.73
CA THR A 259 3.32 -7.97 -29.27
C THR A 259 2.95 -6.70 -28.50
N VAL A 260 3.76 -5.64 -28.59
CA VAL A 260 3.43 -4.34 -27.96
C VAL A 260 2.07 -3.83 -28.43
N ASP A 261 1.72 -4.03 -29.70
CA ASP A 261 0.44 -3.62 -30.25
C ASP A 261 -0.75 -4.36 -29.64
N GLU A 262 -0.61 -5.65 -29.33
CA GLU A 262 -1.64 -6.42 -28.64
C GLU A 262 -1.76 -6.02 -27.16
N TYR A 263 -0.63 -5.74 -26.49
CA TYR A 263 -0.59 -5.22 -25.13
C TYR A 263 -1.27 -3.86 -24.95
N LYS A 264 -1.56 -3.11 -26.03
CA LYS A 264 -2.35 -1.88 -25.97
C LYS A 264 -3.81 -2.14 -25.60
N GLN A 265 -4.35 -3.29 -25.97
CA GLN A 265 -5.75 -3.67 -25.73
C GLN A 265 -5.88 -4.61 -24.52
N PRO A 266 -7.07 -4.67 -23.88
CA PRO A 266 -7.32 -5.64 -22.83
C PRO A 266 -7.35 -7.08 -23.37
N PHE A 267 -6.85 -8.03 -22.60
CA PHE A 267 -6.96 -9.46 -22.88
C PHE A 267 -7.03 -10.29 -21.60
N GLY A 268 -7.42 -11.56 -21.74
CA GLY A 268 -7.60 -12.49 -20.64
C GLY A 268 -8.92 -12.33 -19.88
N ILE A 269 -9.01 -12.97 -18.73
CA ILE A 269 -10.23 -13.09 -17.93
C ILE A 269 -10.01 -12.40 -16.58
N PRO A 270 -10.68 -11.29 -16.27
CA PRO A 270 -10.57 -10.67 -14.96
C PRO A 270 -11.02 -11.64 -13.86
N GLY A 271 -10.26 -11.75 -12.78
CA GLY A 271 -10.66 -12.56 -11.64
C GLY A 271 -9.50 -12.91 -10.72
N LYS A 272 -9.84 -13.32 -9.49
CA LYS A 272 -8.85 -13.84 -8.55
C LYS A 272 -8.31 -15.19 -9.04
N GLY A 273 -7.01 -15.26 -9.29
CA GLY A 273 -6.34 -16.46 -9.80
C GLY A 273 -6.47 -16.67 -11.31
N ASN A 274 -7.09 -15.72 -12.02
CA ASN A 274 -7.15 -15.71 -13.48
C ASN A 274 -6.04 -14.83 -14.07
N ASN A 275 -5.80 -15.00 -15.37
CA ASN A 275 -4.82 -14.25 -16.14
C ASN A 275 -5.51 -13.10 -16.88
N PHE A 276 -5.14 -11.86 -16.58
CA PHE A 276 -5.78 -10.66 -17.12
C PHE A 276 -4.79 -9.51 -17.30
N TRP A 277 -4.98 -8.75 -18.38
CA TRP A 277 -4.29 -7.49 -18.66
C TRP A 277 -5.28 -6.42 -19.11
N LEU A 278 -5.22 -5.24 -18.50
CA LEU A 278 -6.15 -4.14 -18.80
C LEU A 278 -5.92 -3.49 -20.17
N GLY A 279 -4.71 -3.55 -20.70
CA GLY A 279 -4.31 -2.82 -21.92
C GLY A 279 -3.61 -1.50 -21.60
N LEU A 280 -2.48 -1.23 -22.26
CA LEU A 280 -1.71 -0.01 -22.06
C LEU A 280 -2.51 1.27 -22.40
N ASP A 281 -3.31 1.25 -23.47
CA ASP A 281 -4.12 2.42 -23.85
C ASP A 281 -5.13 2.78 -22.75
N ASN A 282 -5.67 1.77 -22.08
CA ASN A 282 -6.58 1.94 -20.95
C ASN A 282 -5.85 2.48 -19.72
N MET A 283 -4.62 2.02 -19.44
CA MET A 283 -3.81 2.56 -18.34
C MET A 283 -3.42 4.03 -18.58
N VAL A 284 -3.03 4.39 -19.81
CA VAL A 284 -2.76 5.78 -20.21
C VAL A 284 -4.01 6.65 -20.03
N ALA A 285 -5.15 6.18 -20.53
CA ALA A 285 -6.41 6.90 -20.43
C ALA A 285 -6.85 7.09 -18.97
N LEU A 286 -6.79 6.05 -18.14
CA LEU A 286 -7.14 6.12 -16.72
C LEU A 286 -6.26 7.12 -15.98
N THR A 287 -4.94 6.94 -16.06
CA THR A 287 -3.98 7.77 -15.31
C THR A 287 -3.90 9.22 -15.80
N SER A 288 -4.35 9.50 -17.03
CA SER A 288 -4.52 10.88 -17.51
C SER A 288 -5.73 11.63 -16.92
N GLN A 289 -6.69 10.90 -16.31
CA GLN A 289 -7.97 11.44 -15.85
C GLN A 289 -8.15 11.42 -14.33
N GLY A 290 -7.20 10.86 -13.60
CA GLY A 290 -7.28 10.73 -12.15
C GLY A 290 -5.93 10.37 -11.54
N ASN A 291 -5.84 10.55 -10.23
CA ASN A 291 -4.65 10.24 -9.46
C ASN A 291 -4.83 8.88 -8.81
N TYR A 292 -3.92 7.96 -9.15
CA TYR A 292 -3.94 6.60 -8.66
C TYR A 292 -2.61 6.22 -8.06
N ASP A 293 -2.67 5.41 -7.02
CA ASP A 293 -1.53 4.67 -6.49
C ASP A 293 -1.65 3.22 -6.97
N LEU A 294 -0.51 2.53 -7.06
CA LEU A 294 -0.41 1.14 -7.51
C LEU A 294 -0.04 0.24 -6.33
N LEU A 295 -0.74 -0.87 -6.21
CA LEU A 295 -0.37 -2.03 -5.41
C LEU A 295 0.20 -3.09 -6.36
N ILE A 296 1.36 -3.64 -6.02
CA ILE A 296 1.81 -4.93 -6.52
C ILE A 296 1.82 -5.91 -5.36
N GLU A 297 1.14 -7.04 -5.54
CA GLU A 297 1.13 -8.14 -4.57
C GLU A 297 1.51 -9.43 -5.27
N VAL A 298 2.49 -10.13 -4.72
CA VAL A 298 3.00 -11.40 -5.22
C VAL A 298 2.83 -12.49 -4.16
N CYS A 299 2.44 -13.69 -4.59
CA CYS A 299 2.13 -14.82 -3.73
C CYS A 299 3.07 -15.99 -4.03
N CYS A 300 3.53 -16.64 -2.98
CA CYS A 300 4.23 -17.92 -3.06
C CYS A 300 3.79 -18.83 -1.92
N GLY A 301 3.22 -20.00 -2.24
CA GLY A 301 2.96 -21.05 -1.23
C GLY A 301 2.06 -20.60 -0.07
N GLY A 302 1.18 -19.61 -0.31
CA GLY A 302 0.30 -19.01 0.69
C GLY A 302 0.90 -17.84 1.48
N THR A 303 2.17 -17.52 1.28
CA THR A 303 2.82 -16.28 1.76
C THR A 303 2.73 -15.19 0.70
N ASN A 304 2.75 -13.92 1.14
CA ASN A 304 2.67 -12.78 0.22
C ASN A 304 3.75 -11.73 0.48
N SER A 305 4.09 -10.99 -0.56
CA SER A 305 4.87 -9.76 -0.49
C SER A 305 4.12 -8.65 -1.21
N ILE A 306 4.08 -7.48 -0.60
CA ILE A 306 3.31 -6.32 -1.06
C ILE A 306 4.23 -5.13 -1.20
N GLN A 307 4.09 -4.40 -2.30
CA GLN A 307 4.71 -3.10 -2.48
C GLN A 307 3.72 -2.08 -3.04
N PHE A 308 3.73 -0.89 -2.46
CA PHE A 308 2.94 0.25 -2.90
C PHE A 308 3.81 1.23 -3.67
N TYR A 309 3.21 1.86 -4.68
CA TYR A 309 3.81 2.91 -5.48
C TYR A 309 2.84 4.09 -5.60
N ARG A 310 3.31 5.28 -5.26
CA ARG A 310 2.54 6.53 -5.28
C ARG A 310 2.60 7.19 -6.64
N ASN A 311 1.54 7.92 -6.98
CA ASN A 311 1.46 8.72 -8.20
C ASN A 311 1.71 7.88 -9.46
N PHE A 312 1.10 6.70 -9.54
CA PHE A 312 1.23 5.80 -10.67
C PHE A 312 0.62 6.42 -11.93
N THR A 313 1.43 6.52 -12.98
CA THR A 313 1.02 7.01 -14.30
C THR A 313 1.66 6.19 -15.41
N VAL A 314 0.98 6.13 -16.54
CA VAL A 314 1.54 5.61 -17.81
C VAL A 314 1.40 6.70 -18.85
N SER A 315 2.51 7.12 -19.43
CA SER A 315 2.54 8.16 -20.47
C SER A 315 2.10 7.61 -21.84
N LYS A 316 1.89 8.50 -22.81
CA LYS A 316 1.53 8.12 -24.20
C LYS A 316 2.60 7.29 -24.91
N ASP A 317 3.86 7.42 -24.47
CA ASP A 317 4.98 6.61 -24.95
C ASP A 317 5.12 5.31 -24.13
N TYR A 318 4.08 4.94 -23.39
CA TYR A 318 3.99 3.77 -22.54
C TYR A 318 5.09 3.67 -21.48
N VAL A 319 5.63 4.81 -21.05
CA VAL A 319 6.56 4.89 -19.91
C VAL A 319 5.78 4.93 -18.62
N LEU A 320 6.08 4.00 -17.70
CA LEU A 320 5.55 3.97 -16.34
C LEU A 320 6.31 4.94 -15.44
N SER A 321 5.59 5.74 -14.65
CA SER A 321 6.16 6.55 -13.58
C SER A 321 5.39 6.33 -12.28
N ALA A 322 6.13 6.16 -11.18
CA ALA A 322 5.58 6.06 -9.84
C ALA A 322 6.71 6.32 -8.82
N VAL A 323 6.36 6.49 -7.55
CA VAL A 323 7.30 6.61 -6.43
C VAL A 323 7.10 5.42 -5.50
N ALA A 324 8.09 4.55 -5.37
CA ALA A 324 7.96 3.38 -4.51
C ALA A 324 7.98 3.77 -3.02
N ASP A 325 7.10 3.15 -2.23
CA ASP A 325 7.10 3.31 -0.77
C ASP A 325 8.34 2.64 -0.15
N VAL A 326 8.84 1.56 -0.76
CA VAL A 326 10.09 0.89 -0.40
C VAL A 326 11.08 1.04 -1.56
N PRO A 327 12.23 1.72 -1.37
CA PRO A 327 13.20 1.92 -2.43
C PRO A 327 14.00 0.64 -2.71
N SER A 328 14.65 0.59 -3.88
CA SER A 328 15.58 -0.47 -4.29
C SER A 328 15.00 -1.88 -4.41
N VAL A 329 13.67 -2.02 -4.45
CA VAL A 329 12.96 -3.28 -4.70
C VAL A 329 11.82 -3.07 -5.69
N GLY A 330 11.35 -4.15 -6.29
CA GLY A 330 10.33 -4.15 -7.33
C GLY A 330 10.63 -3.21 -8.48
N LEU A 331 9.67 -2.39 -8.89
CA LEU A 331 9.85 -1.45 -10.01
C LEU A 331 10.95 -0.39 -9.75
N ASP A 332 11.31 -0.15 -8.48
CA ASP A 332 12.38 0.78 -8.08
C ASP A 332 13.76 0.10 -7.98
N PHE A 333 13.84 -1.22 -8.12
CA PHE A 333 15.11 -1.94 -8.16
C PHE A 333 15.94 -1.50 -9.36
N GLN A 334 17.22 -1.21 -9.12
CA GLN A 334 18.18 -0.84 -10.16
C GLN A 334 19.24 -1.94 -10.28
N SER A 335 19.27 -2.63 -11.40
CA SER A 335 20.30 -3.63 -11.68
C SER A 335 21.63 -2.98 -12.04
N SER A 336 22.74 -3.61 -11.64
CA SER A 336 24.08 -3.22 -12.09
C SER A 336 24.31 -3.51 -13.57
N ASN A 337 23.55 -4.43 -14.18
CA ASN A 337 23.73 -4.84 -15.57
C ASN A 337 23.26 -3.75 -16.54
N THR A 338 22.11 -3.13 -16.25
CA THR A 338 21.52 -2.09 -17.09
C THR A 338 21.70 -0.69 -16.55
N ALA A 339 22.03 -0.55 -15.25
CA ALA A 339 22.01 0.69 -14.48
C ALA A 339 20.68 1.46 -14.56
N LYS A 340 19.56 0.74 -14.75
CA LYS A 340 18.21 1.31 -14.90
C LYS A 340 17.22 0.64 -13.95
N LYS A 341 16.13 1.34 -13.68
CA LYS A 341 14.92 0.86 -12.99
C LYS A 341 13.84 0.56 -14.01
N ASP A 342 12.82 -0.20 -13.62
CA ASP A 342 11.63 -0.39 -14.47
C ASP A 342 10.82 0.92 -14.56
N ILE A 343 10.81 1.71 -13.47
CA ILE A 343 10.28 3.07 -13.49
C ILE A 343 11.09 3.93 -14.45
N GLY A 344 10.39 4.61 -15.37
CA GLY A 344 10.98 5.58 -16.28
C GLY A 344 11.50 5.01 -17.61
N VAL A 345 11.34 3.71 -17.87
CA VAL A 345 11.58 3.13 -19.21
C VAL A 345 10.26 2.86 -19.95
N PRO A 346 10.25 2.83 -21.29
CA PRO A 346 9.06 2.45 -22.06
C PRO A 346 8.76 0.95 -21.92
N PHE A 347 7.47 0.60 -22.04
CA PHE A 347 7.05 -0.79 -22.16
C PHE A 347 7.61 -1.38 -23.47
N THR A 348 8.10 -2.62 -23.41
CA THR A 348 8.59 -3.34 -24.58
C THR A 348 8.29 -4.82 -24.44
N THR A 349 8.29 -5.53 -25.56
CA THR A 349 8.32 -6.99 -25.63
C THR A 349 9.67 -7.43 -26.16
N TYR A 350 9.96 -8.73 -26.13
CA TYR A 350 11.21 -9.28 -26.67
C TYR A 350 11.47 -8.85 -28.12
N ASP A 351 10.46 -8.92 -28.99
CA ASP A 351 10.62 -8.59 -30.41
C ASP A 351 10.97 -7.11 -30.66
N ASP A 352 10.46 -6.21 -29.81
CA ASP A 352 10.72 -4.77 -29.88
C ASP A 352 12.02 -4.34 -29.17
N MET A 353 12.67 -5.24 -28.43
CA MET A 353 13.98 -4.96 -27.82
C MET A 353 15.10 -4.97 -28.86
N THR A 354 16.05 -4.05 -28.68
CA THR A 354 17.32 -4.08 -29.44
C THR A 354 18.17 -5.30 -29.05
N ASP A 355 18.92 -5.87 -29.98
CA ASP A 355 19.79 -7.04 -29.72
C ASP A 355 20.77 -6.82 -28.56
N ASN A 356 21.42 -5.64 -28.50
CA ASN A 356 22.31 -5.29 -27.39
C ASN A 356 21.61 -5.31 -26.02
N PHE A 357 20.31 -4.98 -25.99
CA PHE A 357 19.53 -4.99 -24.76
C PHE A 357 19.13 -6.41 -24.37
N LYS A 358 18.74 -7.24 -25.34
CA LYS A 358 18.51 -8.69 -25.13
C LYS A 358 19.74 -9.37 -24.54
N ASP A 359 20.94 -8.94 -24.96
CA ASP A 359 22.19 -9.52 -24.48
C ASP A 359 22.47 -9.28 -22.98
N VAL A 360 22.08 -8.11 -22.46
CA VAL A 360 22.31 -7.71 -21.06
C VAL A 360 21.13 -7.99 -20.13
N CYS A 361 19.97 -8.33 -20.70
CA CYS A 361 18.73 -8.49 -19.95
C CYS A 361 18.49 -9.96 -19.59
N ASP A 362 19.10 -10.41 -18.50
CA ASP A 362 19.10 -11.83 -18.11
C ASP A 362 17.70 -12.44 -17.98
N ILE A 363 16.69 -11.66 -17.59
CA ILE A 363 15.32 -12.16 -17.39
C ILE A 363 14.62 -12.58 -18.69
N VAL A 364 15.04 -12.03 -19.83
CA VAL A 364 14.57 -12.45 -21.17
C VAL A 364 15.60 -13.33 -21.89
N ARG A 365 16.71 -13.66 -21.24
CA ARG A 365 17.76 -14.54 -21.74
C ARG A 365 17.58 -15.93 -21.13
N TYR A 366 17.64 -16.94 -21.99
CA TYR A 366 17.53 -18.36 -21.62
C TYR A 366 18.64 -18.77 -20.63
N TYR A 367 18.29 -19.60 -19.64
CA TYR A 367 19.24 -20.20 -18.69
C TYR A 367 20.04 -21.33 -19.34
N GLY A 368 21.32 -21.07 -19.63
CA GLY A 368 22.31 -22.12 -19.95
C GLY A 368 22.73 -22.17 -21.42
N GLU A 369 23.99 -21.82 -21.67
CA GLU A 369 24.85 -22.15 -22.82
C GLU A 369 24.44 -21.72 -24.25
N ASP A 370 25.20 -20.75 -24.80
CA ASP A 370 25.71 -20.56 -26.19
C ASP A 370 24.94 -21.05 -27.43
N THR A 371 23.67 -21.43 -27.34
CA THR A 371 22.87 -21.91 -28.46
C THR A 371 21.52 -21.19 -28.51
N GLN A 372 21.05 -21.02 -29.74
CA GLN A 372 20.03 -20.08 -30.21
C GLN A 372 18.79 -19.97 -29.30
N PRO A 373 18.16 -18.77 -29.22
CA PRO A 373 16.92 -18.58 -28.49
C PRO A 373 15.86 -19.57 -29.01
N LEU A 374 15.30 -20.38 -28.12
CA LEU A 374 14.13 -21.19 -28.43
C LEU A 374 12.97 -20.23 -28.72
N PHE A 375 12.33 -20.43 -29.88
CA PHE A 375 11.22 -19.62 -30.43
C PHE A 375 9.93 -19.63 -29.57
N ASP A 376 9.97 -20.08 -28.30
CA ASP A 376 8.79 -20.33 -27.45
C ASP A 376 9.03 -19.90 -25.98
N ALA A 377 9.87 -18.88 -25.75
CA ALA A 377 10.25 -18.46 -24.40
C ALA A 377 9.13 -17.74 -23.61
N GLN A 378 8.03 -17.34 -24.29
CA GLN A 378 6.86 -16.65 -23.71
C GLN A 378 7.26 -15.60 -22.66
N THR A 379 8.16 -14.71 -23.07
CA THR A 379 8.76 -13.71 -22.17
C THR A 379 7.77 -12.61 -21.80
N GLY A 380 6.70 -12.45 -22.58
CA GLY A 380 5.71 -11.39 -22.39
C GLY A 380 6.29 -9.99 -22.60
N GLY A 381 5.52 -8.99 -22.17
CA GLY A 381 5.89 -7.58 -22.26
C GLY A 381 6.01 -6.94 -20.88
N TRP A 382 7.01 -6.08 -20.69
CA TRP A 382 7.25 -5.40 -19.42
C TRP A 382 8.01 -4.08 -19.61
N TRP A 383 8.10 -3.29 -18.54
CA TRP A 383 9.01 -2.17 -18.42
C TRP A 383 10.39 -2.68 -17.99
N PHE A 384 11.10 -3.38 -18.88
CA PHE A 384 12.30 -4.18 -18.57
C PHE A 384 13.56 -3.42 -18.10
N GLY A 385 13.45 -2.21 -17.55
CA GLY A 385 14.61 -1.36 -17.27
C GLY A 385 15.63 -2.02 -16.35
N SER A 386 15.20 -2.65 -15.26
CA SER A 386 16.09 -3.36 -14.34
C SER A 386 16.49 -4.75 -14.83
N CYS A 387 15.73 -5.34 -15.75
CA CYS A 387 15.83 -6.75 -16.11
C CYS A 387 15.74 -7.71 -14.89
N GLY A 388 15.16 -7.25 -13.77
CA GLY A 388 14.98 -8.03 -12.55
C GLY A 388 13.53 -8.41 -12.27
N ASN A 389 12.58 -7.82 -12.99
CA ASN A 389 11.16 -8.07 -12.81
C ASN A 389 10.48 -8.36 -14.14
N ASN A 390 9.54 -9.30 -14.11
CA ASN A 390 8.67 -9.62 -15.22
C ASN A 390 7.42 -10.33 -14.70
N LEU A 391 6.40 -9.58 -14.29
CA LEU A 391 5.13 -10.16 -13.85
C LEU A 391 4.30 -10.74 -15.01
N ASN A 392 4.73 -10.48 -16.25
CA ASN A 392 4.08 -10.91 -17.48
C ASN A 392 4.80 -12.09 -18.15
N GLY A 393 5.84 -12.66 -17.52
CA GLY A 393 6.55 -13.82 -18.03
C GLY A 393 5.70 -15.10 -18.01
N LYS A 394 6.24 -16.20 -18.53
CA LYS A 394 5.55 -17.49 -18.60
C LYS A 394 5.06 -17.93 -17.21
N PHE A 395 3.83 -18.43 -17.12
CA PHE A 395 3.34 -18.97 -15.85
C PHE A 395 3.99 -20.34 -15.59
N VAL A 396 4.88 -20.43 -14.61
CA VAL A 396 5.49 -21.69 -14.17
C VAL A 396 4.75 -22.16 -12.92
N LYS A 397 4.06 -23.31 -13.03
CA LYS A 397 3.27 -23.84 -11.94
C LYS A 397 4.18 -24.30 -10.81
N ASN A 398 3.97 -23.77 -9.61
CA ASN A 398 4.61 -24.29 -8.42
C ASN A 398 4.11 -25.73 -8.11
N THR A 399 5.00 -26.72 -8.24
CA THR A 399 4.71 -28.15 -8.02
C THR A 399 4.93 -28.61 -6.57
N GLY A 400 4.83 -27.68 -5.61
CA GLY A 400 4.92 -27.99 -4.17
C GLY A 400 6.20 -27.51 -3.50
N SER A 401 6.97 -26.64 -4.17
CA SER A 401 8.08 -25.93 -3.56
C SER A 401 7.52 -24.90 -2.56
N PRO A 402 7.88 -24.96 -1.26
CA PRO A 402 7.35 -24.05 -0.26
C PRO A 402 7.84 -22.60 -0.45
N ASN A 403 8.87 -22.40 -1.27
CA ASN A 403 9.54 -21.11 -1.47
C ASN A 403 9.53 -20.64 -2.94
N CYS A 404 8.86 -21.38 -3.84
CA CYS A 404 8.71 -21.08 -5.27
C CYS A 404 10.01 -20.76 -6.02
N HIS A 405 11.16 -21.19 -5.48
CA HIS A 405 12.44 -20.99 -6.12
C HIS A 405 12.52 -21.81 -7.41
N LEU A 406 13.06 -21.19 -8.45
CA LEU A 406 13.53 -21.86 -9.65
C LEU A 406 14.83 -22.58 -9.33
N ASP A 407 14.81 -23.91 -9.37
CA ASP A 407 16.01 -24.73 -9.32
C ASP A 407 16.46 -25.13 -10.76
N GLU A 408 17.59 -25.81 -10.86
CA GLU A 408 18.13 -26.31 -12.14
C GLU A 408 17.18 -27.28 -12.86
N SER A 409 16.21 -27.88 -12.15
CA SER A 409 15.21 -28.74 -12.78
C SER A 409 14.14 -27.91 -13.49
N PHE A 410 13.63 -26.83 -12.87
CA PHE A 410 12.71 -25.88 -13.51
C PHE A 410 13.33 -25.19 -14.74
N SER A 411 14.63 -24.88 -14.68
CA SER A 411 15.34 -24.27 -15.81
C SER A 411 15.55 -25.22 -17.00
N SER A 412 15.54 -26.54 -16.77
CA SER A 412 15.72 -27.54 -17.83
C SER A 412 14.42 -28.00 -18.50
N GLU A 413 13.29 -27.97 -17.79
CA GLU A 413 11.98 -28.36 -18.36
C GLU A 413 11.26 -27.20 -19.06
N ASP A 414 11.33 -25.98 -18.51
CA ASP A 414 10.57 -24.82 -19.01
C ASP A 414 11.45 -23.65 -19.48
N SER A 415 12.71 -23.63 -19.06
CA SER A 415 13.76 -22.72 -19.55
C SER A 415 13.43 -21.23 -19.53
N THR A 416 12.66 -20.81 -18.53
CA THR A 416 12.21 -19.44 -18.37
C THR A 416 12.43 -18.99 -16.93
N SER A 417 12.51 -17.67 -16.73
CA SER A 417 12.47 -17.04 -15.42
C SER A 417 11.06 -17.03 -14.83
N GLY A 418 10.02 -17.36 -15.58
CA GLY A 418 8.66 -17.41 -15.05
C GLY A 418 8.08 -16.03 -14.69
N ILE A 419 7.34 -15.94 -13.59
CA ILE A 419 6.75 -14.68 -13.10
C ILE A 419 7.60 -14.15 -11.95
N GLU A 420 8.40 -13.12 -12.20
CA GLU A 420 9.45 -12.66 -11.29
C GLU A 420 9.24 -11.22 -10.85
N MET A 421 9.64 -10.94 -9.60
CA MET A 421 9.67 -9.61 -9.03
C MET A 421 10.67 -9.59 -7.89
N ARG A 422 11.59 -8.63 -7.96
CA ARG A 422 12.62 -8.42 -6.96
C ARG A 422 12.02 -7.96 -5.65
N THR A 423 12.02 -8.83 -4.64
CA THR A 423 11.49 -8.50 -3.29
C THR A 423 12.57 -8.11 -2.28
N THR A 424 13.85 -8.25 -2.62
CA THR A 424 14.96 -7.84 -1.74
C THR A 424 15.93 -6.89 -2.45
N PRO A 425 16.65 -6.02 -1.71
CA PRO A 425 17.65 -5.14 -2.33
C PRO A 425 18.84 -5.93 -2.89
N GLY A 426 19.45 -5.41 -3.97
CA GLY A 426 20.69 -5.92 -4.56
C GLY A 426 20.52 -7.08 -5.54
N MET A 427 21.62 -7.52 -6.17
CA MET A 427 21.63 -8.62 -7.14
C MET A 427 21.59 -9.99 -6.44
N TYR A 428 20.94 -10.98 -7.05
CA TYR A 428 20.97 -12.36 -6.57
C TYR A 428 22.30 -13.03 -6.93
N LYS A 429 22.88 -13.77 -5.98
CA LYS A 429 24.18 -14.44 -6.14
C LYS A 429 23.96 -15.93 -6.39
N VAL A 430 24.28 -16.39 -7.59
CA VAL A 430 24.23 -17.81 -7.96
C VAL A 430 25.64 -18.40 -7.87
N ASN A 431 25.80 -19.52 -7.18
CA ASN A 431 27.07 -20.22 -7.11
C ASN A 431 27.32 -20.97 -8.41
N THR A 432 28.51 -20.82 -9.01
CA THR A 432 28.91 -21.54 -10.21
C THR A 432 30.25 -22.24 -10.00
N THR A 433 30.58 -23.21 -10.86
CA THR A 433 31.87 -23.91 -10.83
C THR A 433 33.07 -22.95 -11.00
N SER A 434 32.83 -21.77 -11.58
CA SER A 434 33.85 -20.74 -11.83
C SER A 434 33.81 -19.56 -10.83
N GLY A 435 32.93 -19.59 -9.82
CA GLY A 435 32.79 -18.51 -8.84
C GLY A 435 31.32 -18.20 -8.51
N TYR A 436 30.94 -16.94 -8.66
CA TYR A 436 29.55 -16.50 -8.48
C TYR A 436 29.10 -15.72 -9.71
N ASP A 437 27.85 -15.92 -10.11
CA ASP A 437 27.17 -15.12 -11.13
C ASP A 437 26.15 -14.20 -10.46
N LEU A 438 26.04 -12.95 -10.93
CA LEU A 438 25.13 -11.95 -10.39
C LEU A 438 23.92 -11.82 -11.30
N ARG A 439 22.74 -12.17 -10.78
CA ARG A 439 21.47 -12.09 -11.49
C ARG A 439 20.65 -10.89 -11.02
N SER A 440 19.95 -10.29 -11.98
CA SER A 440 19.09 -9.14 -11.71
C SER A 440 17.76 -9.55 -11.04
N PHE A 441 17.35 -10.80 -11.17
CA PHE A 441 16.12 -11.37 -10.59
C PHE A 441 16.46 -12.37 -9.47
N ASP A 442 15.50 -12.69 -8.59
CA ASP A 442 15.72 -13.55 -7.41
C ASP A 442 15.54 -15.04 -7.66
N GLY A 443 15.03 -15.42 -8.83
CA GLY A 443 14.82 -16.82 -9.18
C GLY A 443 13.64 -17.39 -8.41
N ILE A 444 12.61 -16.58 -8.20
CA ILE A 444 11.34 -16.96 -7.58
C ILE A 444 10.23 -16.72 -8.62
N SER A 445 9.64 -17.82 -9.11
CA SER A 445 8.46 -17.73 -9.96
C SER A 445 7.19 -17.79 -9.11
N TYR A 446 6.52 -16.65 -8.96
CA TYR A 446 5.33 -16.52 -8.13
C TYR A 446 4.12 -17.26 -8.73
N ASP A 447 3.33 -17.91 -7.86
CA ASP A 447 2.19 -18.74 -8.26
C ASP A 447 0.89 -17.95 -8.51
N ARG A 448 0.85 -16.71 -8.02
CA ARG A 448 -0.25 -15.77 -8.20
C ARG A 448 0.26 -14.36 -7.96
N VAL A 449 -0.09 -13.44 -8.84
CA VAL A 449 0.30 -12.02 -8.71
C VAL A 449 -0.85 -11.12 -9.12
N ARG A 450 -0.82 -9.88 -8.63
CA ARG A 450 -1.66 -8.80 -9.16
C ARG A 450 -0.94 -7.47 -9.17
N MET A 451 -1.32 -6.66 -10.15
CA MET A 451 -1.19 -5.21 -10.10
C MET A 451 -2.59 -4.62 -9.98
N ALA A 452 -2.81 -3.76 -9.00
CA ALA A 452 -4.09 -3.09 -8.80
C ALA A 452 -3.91 -1.61 -8.53
N ILE A 453 -4.76 -0.79 -9.13
CA ILE A 453 -4.81 0.64 -8.84
C ILE A 453 -5.89 0.96 -7.83
N PHE A 454 -5.67 2.01 -7.06
CA PHE A 454 -6.65 2.59 -6.15
C PHE A 454 -6.46 4.11 -6.12
N ARG A 455 -7.47 4.86 -5.68
CA ARG A 455 -7.36 6.32 -5.61
C ARG A 455 -6.25 6.74 -4.66
N SER A 456 -5.37 7.64 -5.10
CA SER A 456 -4.24 8.10 -4.28
C SER A 456 -4.71 8.62 -2.92
N GLY A 457 -3.97 8.28 -1.87
CA GLY A 457 -4.30 8.63 -0.49
C GLY A 457 -5.45 7.83 0.14
N LYS A 458 -6.01 6.82 -0.55
CA LYS A 458 -7.06 5.92 -0.03
C LYS A 458 -6.67 4.45 -0.19
N THR A 459 -5.60 4.01 0.47
CA THR A 459 -5.17 2.61 0.43
C THR A 459 -6.30 1.69 0.93
N PRO A 460 -6.88 0.84 0.08
CA PRO A 460 -7.96 -0.05 0.50
C PRO A 460 -7.46 -1.13 1.46
N VAL A 461 -8.10 -1.28 2.61
CA VAL A 461 -7.84 -2.41 3.51
C VAL A 461 -8.70 -3.59 3.07
N ALA A 462 -8.14 -4.49 2.25
CA ALA A 462 -8.85 -5.65 1.73
C ALA A 462 -9.39 -6.53 2.88
N THR A 463 -10.65 -6.94 2.78
CA THR A 463 -11.30 -7.81 3.78
C THR A 463 -10.93 -9.28 3.61
N ASN A 464 -10.46 -9.66 2.42
CA ASN A 464 -10.03 -11.02 2.08
C ASN A 464 -8.61 -10.99 1.50
N PRO A 465 -7.73 -11.95 1.88
CA PRO A 465 -6.38 -12.03 1.31
C PRO A 465 -6.46 -12.37 -0.18
N PHE A 466 -5.63 -11.74 -1.00
CA PHE A 466 -5.52 -12.10 -2.42
C PHE A 466 -4.84 -13.47 -2.60
N CYS A 467 -3.88 -13.78 -1.74
CA CYS A 467 -3.09 -15.01 -1.76
C CYS A 467 -3.74 -16.24 -1.10
N THR A 468 -5.00 -16.14 -0.65
CA THR A 468 -5.76 -17.31 -0.16
C THR A 468 -6.95 -17.59 -1.04
#